data_AF-A0A816FI70-F1
#
_entry.id   AF-A0A816FI70-F1
#
_cell.length_a   1.000
_cell.length_b   1.000
_cell.length_c   1.000
_cell.angle_alpha   90.00
_cell.angle_beta   90.00
_cell.angle_gamma   90.00
#
_symmetry.space_group_name_H-M   'P 1'
#
loop_
_entity.id
_entity.type
_entity.pdbx_description
1 polymer ?
#
loop_
_entity_poly.entity_id
_entity_poly.type
_entity_poly.pdbx_seq_one_letter_code
_entity_poly.pdbx_strand_id
1 'polypeptide(L)'
;NPFLHTTTFGGNPLACAAAIATINVILEERLCERARTVGDIFLAKLKSTIKPYTPQLTLDARGKGLMLALEFADTDIGFRVSKGLFREKVLVAGTLVNAKTIRIEPPLTITLEQVDNVINALGKVLKEIASELKPQLINEPILKPAPINILQQTVLSRQL
;
A
#
# COMPACT_ATOMS: atom_id res chain seq x y z
N ASN A 1 -21.05 -37.18 -9.85
CA ASN A 1 -20.76 -37.66 -8.49
C ASN A 1 -20.74 -36.44 -7.56
N PRO A 2 -21.71 -36.27 -6.62
CA PRO A 2 -21.76 -35.11 -5.72
C PRO A 2 -20.59 -35.03 -4.74
N PHE A 3 -19.79 -36.10 -4.63
CA PHE A 3 -18.60 -36.17 -3.77
C PHE A 3 -17.30 -35.94 -4.53
N LEU A 4 -17.35 -35.45 -5.78
CA LEU A 4 -16.15 -35.22 -6.59
C LEU A 4 -15.21 -34.19 -5.94
N HIS A 5 -15.75 -33.25 -5.17
CA HIS A 5 -14.98 -32.30 -4.38
C HIS A 5 -15.72 -31.99 -3.08
N THR A 6 -15.05 -32.19 -1.95
CA THR A 6 -15.57 -31.91 -0.61
C THR A 6 -14.48 -31.26 0.23
N THR A 7 -14.87 -30.58 1.31
CA THR A 7 -13.95 -30.00 2.28
C THR A 7 -14.57 -30.09 3.67
N THR A 8 -13.76 -30.49 4.67
CA THR A 8 -14.25 -30.78 6.03
C THR A 8 -14.83 -29.56 6.74
N PHE A 9 -14.30 -28.36 6.48
CA PHE A 9 -14.72 -27.12 7.15
C PHE A 9 -15.51 -26.18 6.23
N GLY A 10 -15.67 -26.50 4.94
CA GLY A 10 -16.40 -25.65 4.00
C GLY A 10 -17.89 -25.66 4.30
N GLY A 11 -18.48 -24.47 4.35
CA GLY A 11 -19.91 -24.33 4.64
C GLY A 11 -20.32 -24.66 6.08
N ASN A 12 -19.37 -24.64 7.03
CA ASN A 12 -19.73 -24.84 8.43
C ASN A 12 -20.69 -23.72 8.92
N PRO A 13 -21.60 -24.02 9.89
CA PRO A 13 -22.64 -23.09 10.30
C PRO A 13 -22.13 -21.73 10.82
N LEU A 14 -20.99 -21.70 11.52
CA LEU A 14 -20.41 -20.47 12.04
C LEU A 14 -19.93 -19.55 10.91
N ALA A 15 -19.22 -20.09 9.93
CA ALA A 15 -18.78 -19.32 8.76
C ALA A 15 -19.96 -18.83 7.92
N CYS A 16 -20.99 -19.66 7.74
CA CYS A 16 -22.22 -19.25 7.06
C CYS A 16 -22.93 -18.10 7.77
N ALA A 17 -23.07 -18.16 9.11
CA ALA A 17 -23.68 -17.09 9.89
C ALA A 17 -22.90 -15.77 9.76
N ALA A 18 -21.56 -15.82 9.85
CA ALA A 18 -20.71 -14.64 9.68
C ALA A 18 -20.79 -14.06 8.26
N ALA A 19 -20.83 -14.92 7.23
CA ALA A 19 -20.96 -14.49 5.83
C ALA A 19 -22.31 -13.81 5.57
N ILE A 20 -23.41 -14.39 6.06
CA ILE A 20 -24.75 -13.80 5.93
C ILE A 20 -24.81 -12.44 6.62
N ALA A 21 -24.31 -12.33 7.86
CA ALA A 21 -24.25 -11.04 8.57
C ALA A 21 -23.40 -10.00 7.82
N THR A 22 -22.25 -10.40 7.27
CA THR A 22 -21.39 -9.52 6.48
C THR A 22 -22.10 -9.01 5.22
N ILE A 23 -22.80 -9.89 4.49
CA ILE A 23 -23.58 -9.52 3.31
C ILE A 23 -24.68 -8.53 3.69
N ASN A 24 -25.41 -8.77 4.79
CA ASN A 24 -26.46 -7.87 5.26
C ASN A 24 -25.91 -6.48 5.53
N VAL A 25 -24.80 -6.35 6.27
CA VAL A 25 -24.16 -5.06 6.55
C VAL A 25 -23.72 -4.35 5.27
N ILE A 26 -23.12 -5.07 4.31
CA ILE A 26 -22.71 -4.48 3.03
C ILE A 26 -23.90 -3.86 2.29
N LEU A 27 -25.06 -4.52 2.31
CA LEU A 27 -26.27 -4.05 1.63
C LEU A 27 -26.98 -2.94 2.41
N GLU A 28 -27.22 -3.12 3.71
CA GLU A 28 -27.95 -2.18 4.57
C GLU A 28 -27.22 -0.84 4.72
N GLU A 29 -25.90 -0.88 4.91
CA GLU A 29 -25.07 0.33 5.05
C GLU A 29 -24.57 0.87 3.71
N ARG A 30 -24.93 0.22 2.59
CA ARG A 30 -24.56 0.65 1.22
C ARG A 30 -23.04 0.83 1.07
N LEU A 31 -22.27 -0.13 1.58
CA LEU A 31 -20.81 -0.02 1.69
C LEU A 31 -20.12 0.07 0.33
N CYS A 32 -20.71 -0.47 -0.73
CA CYS A 32 -20.18 -0.36 -2.09
C CYS A 32 -20.21 1.08 -2.62
N GLU A 33 -21.33 1.79 -2.45
CA GLU A 33 -21.46 3.20 -2.86
C GLU A 33 -20.62 4.12 -1.98
N ARG A 34 -20.55 3.81 -0.68
CA ARG A 34 -19.63 4.49 0.25
C ARG A 34 -18.19 4.32 -0.21
N ALA A 35 -17.76 3.11 -0.51
CA ALA A 35 -16.39 2.82 -0.96
C ALA A 35 -16.04 3.59 -2.23
N ARG A 36 -16.99 3.71 -3.18
CA ARG A 36 -16.82 4.57 -4.36
C ARG A 36 -16.60 6.04 -3.97
N THR A 37 -17.54 6.59 -3.21
CA THR A 37 -17.55 8.03 -2.87
C THR A 37 -16.33 8.43 -2.03
N VAL A 38 -16.06 7.69 -0.95
CA VAL A 38 -14.92 7.95 -0.06
C VAL A 38 -13.61 7.63 -0.77
N GLY A 39 -13.58 6.57 -1.58
CA GLY A 39 -12.43 6.19 -2.39
C GLY A 39 -12.00 7.27 -3.38
N ASP A 40 -12.96 7.87 -4.10
CA ASP A 40 -12.68 8.96 -5.05
C ASP A 40 -12.10 10.19 -4.33
N ILE A 41 -12.65 10.56 -3.16
CA ILE A 41 -12.14 11.64 -2.32
C ILE A 41 -10.72 11.31 -1.83
N PHE A 42 -10.51 10.10 -1.31
CA PHE A 42 -9.23 9.69 -0.74
C PHE A 42 -8.15 9.65 -1.84
N LEU A 43 -8.44 9.10 -3.01
CA LEU A 43 -7.52 9.08 -4.14
C LEU A 43 -7.16 10.50 -4.61
N ALA A 44 -8.12 11.42 -4.68
CA ALA A 44 -7.85 12.81 -5.03
C ALA A 44 -6.94 13.51 -4.01
N LYS A 45 -7.17 13.26 -2.71
CA LYS A 45 -6.30 13.78 -1.64
C LYS A 45 -4.90 13.18 -1.72
N LEU A 46 -4.76 11.87 -1.91
CA LEU A 46 -3.47 11.20 -2.11
C LEU A 46 -2.68 11.84 -3.26
N LYS A 47 -3.30 11.96 -4.44
CA LYS A 47 -2.67 12.58 -5.62
C LYS A 47 -2.20 14.01 -5.32
N SER A 48 -3.02 14.79 -4.63
CA SER A 48 -2.68 16.17 -4.27
C SER A 48 -1.49 16.24 -3.30
N THR A 49 -1.48 15.37 -2.29
CA THR A 49 -0.43 15.31 -1.26
C THR A 49 0.92 14.87 -1.82
N ILE A 50 0.95 13.94 -2.77
CA ILE A 50 2.21 13.42 -3.31
C ILE A 50 2.81 14.29 -4.41
N LYS A 51 1.98 15.09 -5.11
CA LYS A 51 2.38 15.91 -6.26
C LYS A 51 3.65 16.76 -6.05
N PRO A 52 3.88 17.40 -4.89
CA PRO A 52 5.12 18.17 -4.65
C PRO A 52 6.41 17.32 -4.60
N TYR A 53 6.26 16.00 -4.45
CA TYR A 53 7.36 15.04 -4.31
C TYR A 53 7.50 14.12 -5.53
N THR A 54 6.74 14.36 -6.59
CA THR A 54 6.78 13.61 -7.84
C THR A 54 7.72 14.30 -8.84
N PRO A 55 8.65 13.60 -9.53
CA PRO A 55 8.89 12.15 -9.50
C PRO A 55 9.95 11.68 -8.49
N GLN A 56 10.50 12.57 -7.64
CA GLN A 56 11.71 12.26 -6.86
C GLN A 56 11.48 11.21 -5.77
N LEU A 57 10.33 11.23 -5.09
CA LEU A 57 9.97 10.26 -4.05
C LEU A 57 8.81 9.35 -4.48
N THR A 58 7.81 9.94 -5.11
CA THR A 58 6.56 9.28 -5.50
C THR A 58 6.40 9.32 -7.01
N LEU A 59 5.71 8.32 -7.57
CA LEU A 59 5.43 8.25 -9.00
C LEU A 59 3.96 8.53 -9.30
N ASP A 60 3.06 7.79 -8.65
CA ASP A 60 1.62 7.94 -8.85
C ASP A 60 0.83 7.36 -7.68
N ALA A 61 -0.43 7.80 -7.54
CA ALA A 61 -1.43 7.15 -6.71
C ALA A 61 -2.59 6.69 -7.60
N ARG A 62 -2.97 5.41 -7.49
CA ARG A 62 -4.03 4.78 -8.30
C ARG A 62 -4.90 3.89 -7.44
N GLY A 63 -6.08 3.53 -7.95
CA GLY A 63 -6.96 2.60 -7.26
C GLY A 63 -8.40 2.71 -7.73
N LYS A 64 -9.26 1.88 -7.13
CA LYS A 64 -10.70 1.88 -7.38
C LYS A 64 -11.44 1.66 -6.06
N GLY A 65 -12.36 2.56 -5.73
CA GLY A 65 -12.99 2.57 -4.41
C GLY A 65 -11.94 2.72 -3.31
N LEU A 66 -12.01 1.89 -2.28
CA LEU A 66 -11.06 1.90 -1.16
C LEU A 66 -9.89 0.90 -1.32
N MET A 67 -9.70 0.33 -2.50
CA MET A 67 -8.48 -0.40 -2.83
C MET A 67 -7.53 0.55 -3.57
N LEU A 68 -6.63 1.19 -2.80
CA LEU A 68 -5.74 2.24 -3.29
C LEU A 68 -4.28 1.78 -3.21
N ALA A 69 -3.45 2.35 -4.06
CA ALA A 69 -2.03 2.07 -4.16
C ALA A 69 -1.25 3.37 -4.36
N LEU A 70 -0.14 3.49 -3.64
CA LEU A 70 0.83 4.56 -3.78
C LEU A 70 2.15 3.98 -4.27
N GLU A 71 2.62 4.46 -5.41
CA GLU A 71 3.87 4.01 -6.04
C GLU A 71 5.00 5.01 -5.78
N PHE A 72 6.17 4.47 -5.44
CA PHE A 72 7.37 5.23 -5.11
C PHE A 72 8.46 5.04 -6.18
N ALA A 73 9.37 6.00 -6.25
CA ALA A 73 10.49 5.95 -7.20
C ALA A 73 11.40 4.72 -6.93
N ASP A 74 11.59 4.40 -5.65
CA ASP A 74 12.39 3.28 -5.19
C ASP A 74 11.73 2.53 -4.01
N THR A 75 12.14 1.27 -3.85
CA THR A 75 11.71 0.37 -2.77
C THR A 75 12.10 0.87 -1.37
N ASP A 76 13.27 1.49 -1.19
CA ASP A 76 13.71 2.01 0.10
C ASP A 76 12.81 3.17 0.57
N ILE A 77 12.45 4.05 -0.38
CA ILE A 77 11.54 5.17 -0.12
C ILE A 77 10.18 4.63 0.33
N GLY A 78 9.63 3.64 -0.37
CA GLY A 78 8.41 2.97 0.04
C GLY A 78 8.53 2.41 1.46
N PHE A 79 9.57 1.65 1.76
CA PHE A 79 9.78 1.09 3.10
C PHE A 79 9.86 2.17 4.21
N ARG A 80 10.60 3.26 3.97
CA ARG A 80 10.72 4.39 4.90
C ARG A 80 9.37 5.09 5.12
N VAL A 81 8.59 5.29 4.07
CA VAL A 81 7.24 5.86 4.18
C VAL A 81 6.32 4.94 4.98
N SER A 82 6.33 3.64 4.72
CA SER A 82 5.56 2.66 5.50
C SER A 82 5.91 2.70 6.99
N LYS A 83 7.21 2.71 7.31
CA LYS A 83 7.71 2.82 8.69
C LYS A 83 7.32 4.15 9.34
N GLY A 84 7.38 5.25 8.60
CA GLY A 84 6.96 6.57 9.06
C GLY A 84 5.46 6.61 9.36
N LEU A 85 4.62 6.07 8.48
CA LEU A 85 3.18 5.96 8.69
C LEU A 85 2.85 5.10 9.91
N PHE A 86 3.58 3.99 10.11
CA PHE A 86 3.43 3.17 11.31
C PHE A 86 3.72 3.95 12.59
N ARG A 87 4.75 4.82 12.60
CA ARG A 87 5.03 5.74 13.71
C ARG A 87 3.91 6.74 13.94
N GLU A 88 3.27 7.22 12.87
CA GLU A 88 2.08 8.08 12.93
C GLU A 88 0.79 7.28 13.20
N LYS A 89 0.89 6.00 13.61
CA LYS A 89 -0.22 5.11 13.96
C LYS A 89 -1.14 4.77 12.78
N VAL A 90 -0.61 4.84 11.56
CA VAL A 90 -1.28 4.43 10.32
C VAL A 90 -0.61 3.16 9.80
N LEU A 91 -1.34 2.04 9.86
CA LEU A 91 -0.83 0.76 9.35
C LEU A 91 -1.08 0.66 7.84
N VAL A 92 -0.01 0.43 7.10
CA VAL A 92 -0.04 0.14 5.66
C VAL A 92 0.83 -1.07 5.36
N ALA A 93 0.67 -1.66 4.18
CA ALA A 93 1.44 -2.82 3.76
C ALA A 93 2.03 -2.63 2.37
N GLY A 94 3.21 -3.21 2.13
CA GLY A 94 3.76 -3.36 0.78
C GLY A 94 2.97 -4.38 -0.04
N THR A 95 3.23 -4.44 -1.34
CA THR A 95 2.69 -5.53 -2.16
C THR A 95 3.59 -6.77 -2.13
N LEU A 96 3.00 -7.96 -2.30
CA LEU A 96 3.74 -9.23 -2.37
C LEU A 96 4.63 -9.33 -3.62
N VAL A 97 4.27 -8.60 -4.68
CA VAL A 97 4.87 -8.74 -6.03
C VAL A 97 5.61 -7.49 -6.52
N ASN A 98 5.40 -6.34 -5.88
CA ASN A 98 6.02 -5.07 -6.22
C ASN A 98 6.39 -4.28 -4.95
N ALA A 99 7.67 -4.32 -4.60
CA ALA A 99 8.20 -3.64 -3.43
C ALA A 99 8.17 -2.10 -3.52
N LYS A 100 7.94 -1.52 -4.71
CA LYS A 100 7.84 -0.07 -4.91
C LYS A 100 6.45 0.49 -4.62
N THR A 101 5.47 -0.36 -4.35
CA THR A 101 4.07 0.04 -4.14
C THR A 101 3.61 -0.31 -2.74
N ILE A 102 3.00 0.67 -2.07
CA ILE A 102 2.27 0.47 -0.81
C ILE A 102 0.77 0.43 -1.13
N ARG A 103 0.07 -0.50 -0.48
CA ARG A 103 -1.39 -0.62 -0.51
C ARG A 103 -1.99 0.18 0.63
N ILE A 104 -3.09 0.85 0.32
CA ILE A 104 -3.95 1.53 1.29
C ILE A 104 -5.34 0.93 1.09
N GLU A 105 -5.70 0.00 1.99
CA GLU A 105 -6.92 -0.82 1.93
C GLU A 105 -7.68 -0.71 3.26
N PRO A 106 -8.19 0.48 3.62
CA PRO A 106 -8.90 0.66 4.87
C PRO A 106 -10.25 -0.08 4.86
N PRO A 107 -10.86 -0.31 6.05
CA PRO A 107 -12.23 -0.78 6.12
C PRO A 107 -13.19 0.11 5.33
N LEU A 108 -14.24 -0.47 4.74
CA LEU A 108 -15.24 0.29 3.96
C LEU A 108 -15.99 1.33 4.81
N THR A 109 -15.97 1.15 6.13
CA THR A 109 -16.58 2.02 7.13
C THR A 109 -15.70 3.21 7.52
N ILE A 110 -14.48 3.35 6.99
CA ILE A 110 -13.55 4.46 7.32
C ILE A 110 -14.22 5.83 7.18
N THR A 111 -14.03 6.72 8.17
CA THR A 111 -14.60 8.07 8.16
C THR A 111 -13.76 9.05 7.35
N LEU A 112 -14.35 10.16 6.89
CA LEU A 112 -13.60 11.21 6.19
C LEU A 112 -12.54 11.86 7.10
N GLU A 113 -12.81 11.97 8.39
CA GLU A 113 -11.83 12.42 9.39
C GLU A 113 -10.64 11.46 9.49
N GLN A 114 -10.89 10.14 9.50
CA GLN A 114 -9.81 9.15 9.48
C GLN A 114 -9.01 9.20 8.17
N VAL A 115 -9.69 9.43 7.04
CA VAL A 115 -9.01 9.70 5.75
C VAL A 115 -8.09 10.92 5.87
N ASP A 116 -8.57 12.02 6.45
CA ASP A 116 -7.76 13.22 6.66
C ASP A 116 -6.57 12.97 7.59
N ASN A 117 -6.74 12.16 8.64
CA ASN A 117 -5.65 11.76 9.53
C ASN A 117 -4.57 10.98 8.75
N VAL A 118 -4.95 10.06 7.86
CA VAL A 118 -4.00 9.34 7.01
C VAL A 118 -3.28 10.29 6.06
N ILE A 119 -4.00 11.22 5.43
CA ILE A 119 -3.41 12.19 4.49
C ILE A 119 -2.43 13.13 5.19
N ASN A 120 -2.76 13.60 6.39
CA ASN A 120 -1.90 14.45 7.20
C ASN A 120 -0.64 13.71 7.65
N ALA A 121 -0.78 12.46 8.11
CA ALA A 121 0.34 11.59 8.46
C ALA A 121 1.28 11.37 7.24
N LEU A 122 0.71 11.08 6.07
CA LEU A 122 1.48 10.90 4.84
C LEU A 122 2.25 12.17 4.47
N GLY A 123 1.59 13.33 4.49
CA GLY A 123 2.23 14.61 4.17
C GLY A 123 3.38 14.94 5.11
N LYS A 124 3.21 14.68 6.42
CA LYS A 124 4.26 14.84 7.42
C LYS A 124 5.47 13.95 7.12
N VAL A 125 5.23 12.66 6.90
CA VAL A 125 6.29 11.67 6.63
C VAL A 125 7.04 11.98 5.32
N LEU A 126 6.32 12.33 4.25
CA LEU A 126 6.96 12.71 2.98
C LEU A 126 7.81 13.98 3.13
N LYS A 127 7.36 14.96 3.92
CA LYS A 127 8.11 16.18 4.22
C LYS A 127 9.39 15.86 5.01
N GLU A 128 9.31 15.01 6.02
CA GLU A 128 10.47 14.54 6.80
C GLU A 128 11.50 13.88 5.87
N ILE A 129 11.09 12.89 5.08
CA ILE A 129 11.98 12.15 4.16
C ILE A 129 12.60 13.08 3.10
N ALA A 130 11.80 14.01 2.53
CA ALA A 130 12.31 14.98 1.57
C ALA A 130 13.36 15.92 2.18
N SER A 131 13.21 16.29 3.46
CA SER A 131 14.18 17.12 4.16
C SER A 131 15.49 16.38 4.45
N GLU A 132 15.45 15.07 4.65
CA GLU A 132 16.64 14.22 4.89
C GLU A 132 17.43 13.95 3.59
N LEU A 133 16.76 13.94 2.43
CA LEU A 133 17.39 13.71 1.13
C LEU A 133 18.06 14.95 0.53
N LYS A 134 17.56 16.17 0.83
CA LYS A 134 18.19 17.43 0.39
C LYS A 134 19.67 17.58 0.82
N PRO A 135 20.06 17.23 2.06
CA PRO A 135 21.46 17.21 2.51
C PRO A 135 22.35 16.17 1.81
N GLN A 136 21.77 15.03 1.39
CA GLN A 136 22.54 13.91 0.81
C GLN A 136 22.94 14.19 -0.65
N LEU A 137 22.10 14.91 -1.40
CA LEU A 137 22.42 15.37 -2.76
C LEU A 137 23.52 16.45 -2.82
N ILE A 138 23.81 17.12 -1.70
CA ILE A 138 24.87 18.14 -1.62
C ILE A 138 26.22 17.51 -1.24
N ASN A 139 26.23 16.33 -0.61
CA ASN A 139 27.43 15.77 0.02
C ASN A 139 27.93 14.43 -0.53
N GLU A 140 27.22 13.77 -1.46
CA GLU A 140 27.77 12.60 -2.13
C GLU A 140 27.76 12.74 -3.66
N PRO A 141 28.92 12.67 -4.34
CA PRO A 141 28.95 12.48 -5.78
C PRO A 141 28.32 11.12 -6.10
N ILE A 142 27.45 11.11 -7.11
CA ILE A 142 26.75 9.93 -7.64
C ILE A 142 27.73 8.75 -7.76
N LEU A 143 27.69 7.83 -6.80
CA LEU A 143 28.43 6.58 -6.90
C LEU A 143 27.74 5.78 -8.01
N LYS A 144 28.41 5.63 -9.16
CA LYS A 144 27.98 4.70 -10.21
C LYS A 144 27.74 3.33 -9.56
N PRO A 145 26.69 2.59 -9.97
CA PRO A 145 26.45 1.25 -9.44
C PRO A 145 27.72 0.42 -9.59
N ALA A 146 28.17 -0.17 -8.48
CA ALA A 146 29.35 -1.02 -8.46
C ALA A 146 29.16 -2.17 -9.49
N PRO A 147 30.20 -2.53 -10.26
CA PRO A 147 30.08 -3.61 -11.23
C PRO A 147 29.70 -4.90 -10.49
N ILE A 148 28.62 -5.54 -10.96
CA ILE A 148 28.16 -6.83 -10.47
C ILE A 148 29.32 -7.82 -10.57
N ASN A 149 29.79 -8.28 -9.41
CA ASN A 149 30.89 -9.22 -9.34
C ASN A 149 30.42 -10.58 -9.88
N ILE A 150 31.07 -11.08 -10.93
CA ILE A 150 30.74 -12.29 -11.70
C ILE A 150 30.74 -13.58 -10.84
N LEU A 151 31.18 -13.50 -9.58
CA LEU A 151 31.30 -14.64 -8.66
C LEU A 151 29.99 -15.13 -8.04
N GLN A 152 28.85 -14.42 -8.19
CA GLN A 152 27.54 -14.94 -7.74
C GLN A 152 26.82 -15.82 -8.79
N GLN A 153 27.28 -15.87 -10.04
CA GLN A 153 26.71 -16.77 -11.06
C GLN A 153 27.15 -18.24 -10.88
N THR A 154 28.29 -18.49 -10.24
CA THR A 154 28.85 -19.86 -10.12
C THR A 154 28.14 -20.74 -9.09
N VAL A 155 27.35 -20.15 -8.18
CA VAL A 155 26.63 -20.92 -7.14
C VAL A 155 25.29 -21.46 -7.66
N LEU A 156 24.71 -20.88 -8.73
CA LEU A 156 23.47 -21.38 -9.32
C LEU A 156 23.66 -22.49 -10.37
N SER A 157 24.87 -22.73 -10.88
CA SER A 157 25.14 -23.74 -11.92
C SER A 157 25.60 -25.11 -11.37
N ARG A 158 25.48 -25.35 -10.06
CA ARG A 158 25.82 -26.64 -9.41
C ARG A 158 24.64 -27.34 -8.73
N GLN A 159 23.40 -26.92 -9.00
CA GLN A 159 22.18 -27.61 -8.55
C GLN A 159 21.19 -27.94 -9.68
N LEU A 160 21.71 -28.17 -10.89
CA LEU A 160 21.01 -28.93 -11.93
C LEU A 160 21.90 -30.09 -12.37
#